data_AF-A0A673KIM2-F1
#
_entry.id   AF-A0A673KIM2-F1
#
_cell.length_a   1.000
_cell.length_b   1.000
_cell.length_c   1.000
_cell.angle_alpha   90.00
_cell.angle_beta   90.00
_cell.angle_gamma   90.00
#
_symmetry.space_group_name_H-M   'P 1'
#
loop_
_entity.id
_entity.type
_entity.pdbx_description
1 polymer ?
#
loop_
_entity_poly.entity_id
_entity_poly.type
_entity_poly.pdbx_seq_one_letter_code
_entity_poly.pdbx_strand_id
1 'polypeptide(L)'
;LVSLSAGARIQAIRSLPMPFNERKTIRLTSFAPIQSFRRFRGSLASARQHLIIWQDTLKEIGGRFGTSVLSYFLFLKWLLQFNLFSLIINFCFITMPQIVHAPNISSITGFRGLELLTGVGYFNQTVLFYGGYNGEVIVSKPAYNMQLAYFFTIAAYLVLCGVSLIYSMSRSFQKNFVLETGPVSGEAWRLLCSWDFSVVNEKAIQYNKNNLAIQLKESLSERLQEKNKMSLSDRIKHLSLHLLAWLLSLGLALGSGAFSFNHNPNDLRAEASTLLLPVVVSLINLIVPLLYSLISTIESYSNPRAKIYISIIRSVILKMSILGILCFYWLNFVPDNISCWESFVGQSVYRLLIIDFIFCLLGIFFGEFLQCSLARTKFYLQHRETT
;
A
#
# COMPACT_ATOMS: atom_id res chain seq x y z
N LEU A 1 -48.53 7.27 -4.25
CA LEU A 1 -47.86 5.98 -3.89
C LEU A 1 -46.34 6.08 -3.73
N VAL A 2 -45.64 7.10 -4.27
CA VAL A 2 -44.16 7.17 -4.26
C VAL A 2 -43.58 7.63 -2.90
N SER A 3 -44.35 8.34 -2.07
CA SER A 3 -43.93 8.85 -0.75
C SER A 3 -44.15 7.91 0.44
N LEU A 4 -44.69 6.71 0.21
CA LEU A 4 -45.09 5.78 1.29
C LEU A 4 -44.01 4.73 1.57
N SER A 5 -43.88 4.31 2.83
CA SER A 5 -43.00 3.19 3.23
C SER A 5 -43.41 1.89 2.52
N ALA A 6 -42.47 0.96 2.33
CA ALA A 6 -42.71 -0.27 1.58
C ALA A 6 -43.93 -1.08 2.08
N GLY A 7 -44.14 -1.11 3.40
CA GLY A 7 -45.32 -1.75 4.01
C GLY A 7 -46.63 -1.03 3.69
N ALA A 8 -46.66 0.30 3.78
CA ALA A 8 -47.83 1.10 3.47
C ALA A 8 -48.23 1.03 1.99
N ARG A 9 -47.25 0.89 1.07
CA ARG A 9 -47.51 0.67 -0.37
C ARG A 9 -48.18 -0.69 -0.62
N ILE A 10 -47.74 -1.74 0.07
CA ILE A 10 -48.34 -3.08 -0.06
C ILE A 10 -49.79 -3.07 0.42
N GLN A 11 -50.06 -2.37 1.52
CA GLN A 11 -51.40 -2.26 2.10
C GLN A 11 -52.34 -1.42 1.22
N ALA A 12 -51.85 -0.30 0.67
CA ALA A 12 -52.60 0.53 -0.28
C ALA A 12 -52.92 -0.20 -1.59
N ILE A 13 -52.01 -1.03 -2.10
CA ILE A 13 -52.28 -1.87 -3.29
C ILE A 13 -53.29 -2.99 -2.97
N ARG A 14 -53.34 -3.44 -1.71
CA ARG A 14 -54.30 -4.47 -1.26
C ARG A 14 -55.72 -3.92 -1.16
N SER A 15 -55.89 -2.64 -0.86
CA SER A 15 -57.19 -1.97 -0.71
C SER A 15 -57.82 -1.46 -2.01
N LEU A 16 -57.15 -1.57 -3.17
CA LEU A 16 -57.70 -1.13 -4.46
C LEU A 16 -58.82 -2.08 -4.96
N PRO A 17 -59.97 -1.59 -5.44
CA PRO A 17 -61.06 -2.42 -5.96
C PRO A 17 -60.79 -2.83 -7.41
N MET A 18 -59.85 -3.76 -7.60
CA MET A 18 -59.43 -4.21 -8.95
C MET A 18 -59.24 -5.73 -9.01
N PRO A 19 -59.33 -6.39 -10.18
CA PRO A 19 -59.21 -7.84 -10.29
C PRO A 19 -57.83 -8.35 -9.84
N PHE A 20 -57.79 -9.56 -9.28
CA PHE A 20 -56.59 -10.13 -8.64
C PHE A 20 -55.37 -10.19 -9.57
N ASN A 21 -55.58 -10.48 -10.86
CA ASN A 21 -54.50 -10.57 -11.84
C ASN A 21 -53.81 -9.22 -12.05
N GLU A 22 -54.56 -8.13 -12.14
CA GLU A 22 -53.97 -6.79 -12.28
C GLU A 22 -53.23 -6.36 -11.00
N ARG A 23 -53.75 -6.70 -9.80
CA ARG A 23 -53.02 -6.46 -8.54
C ARG A 23 -51.69 -7.19 -8.51
N LYS A 24 -51.65 -8.42 -9.03
CA LYS A 24 -50.44 -9.24 -9.12
C LYS A 24 -49.43 -8.60 -10.06
N THR A 25 -49.86 -8.15 -11.25
CA THR A 25 -49.00 -7.48 -12.23
C THR A 25 -48.42 -6.18 -11.68
N ILE A 26 -49.23 -5.35 -11.01
CA ILE A 26 -48.76 -4.08 -10.40
C ILE A 26 -47.75 -4.34 -9.28
N ARG A 27 -47.95 -5.38 -8.46
CA ARG A 27 -46.96 -5.75 -7.43
C ARG A 27 -45.65 -6.22 -8.04
N LEU A 28 -45.72 -7.06 -9.08
CA LEU A 28 -44.51 -7.55 -9.77
C LEU A 28 -43.73 -6.38 -10.39
N THR A 29 -44.39 -5.46 -11.08
CA THR A 29 -43.70 -4.31 -11.68
C THR A 29 -43.20 -3.30 -10.64
N SER A 30 -43.96 -3.03 -9.57
CA SER A 30 -43.56 -2.04 -8.56
C SER A 30 -42.46 -2.53 -7.62
N PHE A 31 -42.41 -3.85 -7.33
CA PHE A 31 -41.45 -4.44 -6.39
C PHE A 31 -40.29 -5.18 -7.06
N ALA A 32 -40.35 -5.45 -8.37
CA ALA A 32 -39.21 -5.99 -9.14
C ALA A 32 -37.89 -5.23 -8.94
N PRO A 33 -37.82 -3.88 -9.02
CA PRO A 33 -36.56 -3.17 -8.82
C PRO A 33 -36.04 -3.30 -7.37
N ILE A 34 -36.93 -3.29 -6.38
CA ILE A 34 -36.58 -3.44 -4.96
C ILE A 34 -36.08 -4.86 -4.67
N GLN A 35 -36.72 -5.87 -5.24
CA GLN A 35 -36.35 -7.28 -5.08
C GLN A 35 -35.05 -7.61 -5.83
N SER A 36 -34.85 -7.03 -7.01
CA SER A 36 -33.58 -7.12 -7.76
C SER A 36 -32.43 -6.47 -6.98
N PHE A 37 -32.63 -5.26 -6.44
CA PHE A 37 -31.64 -4.59 -5.60
C PHE A 37 -31.30 -5.37 -4.33
N ARG A 38 -32.31 -6.00 -3.70
CA ARG A 38 -32.11 -6.85 -2.51
C ARG A 38 -31.35 -8.14 -2.84
N ARG A 39 -31.62 -8.76 -4.00
CA ARG A 39 -30.87 -9.92 -4.51
C ARG A 39 -29.45 -9.55 -4.89
N PHE A 40 -29.25 -8.42 -5.57
CA PHE A 40 -27.92 -7.89 -5.88
C PHE A 40 -27.12 -7.60 -4.60
N ARG A 41 -27.73 -6.97 -3.60
CA ARG A 41 -27.11 -6.73 -2.28
C ARG A 41 -26.78 -8.04 -1.56
N GLY A 42 -27.65 -9.04 -1.63
CA GLY A 42 -27.39 -10.39 -1.11
C GLY A 42 -26.21 -11.05 -1.82
N SER A 43 -26.20 -11.00 -3.15
CA SER A 43 -25.11 -11.53 -3.98
C SER A 43 -23.78 -10.81 -3.73
N LEU A 44 -23.79 -9.48 -3.54
CA LEU A 44 -22.59 -8.73 -3.14
C LEU A 44 -22.13 -9.10 -1.74
N ALA A 45 -23.05 -9.34 -0.80
CA ALA A 45 -22.69 -9.75 0.55
C ALA A 45 -22.05 -11.15 0.55
N SER A 46 -22.60 -12.09 -0.22
CA SER A 46 -22.04 -13.42 -0.41
C SER A 46 -20.70 -13.39 -1.16
N ALA A 47 -20.60 -12.63 -2.26
CA ALA A 47 -19.33 -12.42 -2.96
C ALA A 47 -18.29 -11.78 -2.05
N ARG A 48 -18.69 -10.82 -1.19
CA ARG A 48 -17.80 -10.22 -0.19
C ARG A 48 -17.31 -11.26 0.80
N GLN A 49 -18.13 -12.22 1.23
CA GLN A 49 -17.70 -13.33 2.09
C GLN A 49 -16.68 -14.24 1.40
N HIS A 50 -16.84 -14.52 0.11
CA HIS A 50 -15.83 -15.26 -0.67
C HIS A 50 -14.55 -14.45 -0.96
N LEU A 51 -14.65 -13.12 -1.05
CA LEU A 51 -13.51 -12.20 -1.18
C LEU A 51 -12.78 -11.95 0.14
N ILE A 52 -13.20 -12.57 1.24
CA ILE A 52 -12.42 -12.57 2.48
C ILE A 52 -11.30 -13.61 2.35
N ILE A 53 -10.27 -13.22 1.61
CA ILE A 53 -9.03 -13.98 1.52
C ILE A 53 -8.38 -14.02 2.90
N TRP A 54 -7.84 -15.18 3.30
CA TRP A 54 -6.93 -15.34 4.46
C TRP A 54 -7.52 -15.08 5.85
N GLN A 55 -8.81 -15.32 6.07
CA GLN A 55 -9.41 -15.12 7.40
C GLN A 55 -8.86 -16.08 8.46
N ASP A 56 -8.69 -17.35 8.12
CA ASP A 56 -8.22 -18.37 9.06
C ASP A 56 -6.72 -18.26 9.34
N THR A 57 -5.92 -17.96 8.31
CA THR A 57 -4.49 -17.69 8.46
C THR A 57 -4.25 -16.44 9.31
N LEU A 58 -5.04 -15.37 9.16
CA LEU A 58 -4.97 -14.19 10.03
C LEU A 58 -5.29 -14.54 11.49
N LYS A 59 -6.30 -15.37 11.75
CA LYS A 59 -6.62 -15.84 13.11
C LYS A 59 -5.46 -16.63 13.72
N GLU A 60 -4.83 -17.51 12.94
CA GLU A 60 -3.68 -18.28 13.40
C GLU A 60 -2.46 -17.40 13.68
N ILE A 61 -2.14 -16.45 12.80
CA ILE A 61 -1.04 -15.50 12.98
C ILE A 61 -1.28 -14.65 14.23
N GLY A 62 -2.50 -14.16 14.44
CA GLY A 62 -2.86 -13.41 15.65
C GLY A 62 -2.73 -14.23 16.93
N GLY A 63 -3.04 -15.52 16.89
CA GLY A 63 -2.85 -16.42 18.02
C GLY A 63 -1.38 -16.71 18.34
N ARG A 64 -0.52 -16.84 17.32
CA ARG A 64 0.91 -17.17 17.51
C ARG A 64 1.80 -15.96 17.79
N PHE A 65 1.56 -14.84 17.11
CA PHE A 65 2.45 -13.67 17.12
C PHE A 65 1.87 -12.45 17.84
N GLY A 66 0.62 -12.53 18.30
CA GLY A 66 -0.04 -11.46 19.04
C GLY A 66 -0.77 -10.42 18.18
N THR A 67 -1.39 -9.47 18.86
CA THR A 67 -2.28 -8.46 18.28
C THR A 67 -1.56 -7.40 17.43
N SER A 68 -0.29 -7.11 17.73
CA SER A 68 0.54 -6.14 16.99
C SER A 68 0.86 -6.64 15.58
N VAL A 69 1.32 -7.89 15.44
CA VAL A 69 1.62 -8.51 14.14
C VAL A 69 0.34 -8.71 13.32
N LEU A 70 -0.76 -9.11 13.96
CA LEU A 70 -2.06 -9.21 13.29
C LEU A 70 -2.50 -7.87 12.67
N SER A 71 -2.30 -6.77 13.38
CA SER A 71 -2.68 -5.42 12.91
C SER A 71 -1.96 -5.03 11.62
N TYR A 72 -0.69 -5.42 11.47
CA TYR A 72 0.08 -5.21 10.23
C TYR A 72 -0.53 -5.96 9.04
N PHE A 73 -0.85 -7.26 9.18
CA PHE A 73 -1.43 -8.03 8.07
C PHE A 73 -2.86 -7.60 7.74
N LEU A 74 -3.63 -7.16 8.74
CA LEU A 74 -4.95 -6.56 8.51
C LEU A 74 -4.84 -5.26 7.70
N PHE A 75 -3.85 -4.42 8.00
CA PHE A 75 -3.55 -3.22 7.23
C PHE A 75 -3.13 -3.57 5.80
N LEU A 76 -2.22 -4.53 5.61
CA LEU A 76 -1.76 -4.96 4.30
C LEU A 76 -2.89 -5.52 3.44
N LYS A 77 -3.78 -6.34 4.03
CA LYS A 77 -4.98 -6.85 3.36
C LYS A 77 -5.91 -5.73 2.93
N TRP A 78 -6.11 -4.74 3.79
CA TRP A 78 -6.94 -3.58 3.47
C TRP A 78 -6.33 -2.77 2.30
N LEU A 79 -5.02 -2.54 2.32
CA LEU A 79 -4.29 -1.84 1.26
C LEU A 79 -4.33 -2.60 -0.08
N LEU A 80 -4.24 -3.93 -0.05
CA LEU A 80 -4.40 -4.77 -1.25
C LEU A 80 -5.82 -4.64 -1.84
N GLN A 81 -6.86 -4.74 -1.00
CA GLN A 81 -8.24 -4.56 -1.45
C GLN A 81 -8.48 -3.17 -2.04
N PHE A 82 -7.86 -2.14 -1.44
CA PHE A 82 -7.92 -0.78 -1.93
C PHE A 82 -7.24 -0.62 -3.31
N ASN A 83 -6.04 -1.20 -3.50
CA ASN A 83 -5.37 -1.19 -4.81
C ASN A 83 -6.14 -1.95 -5.88
N LEU A 84 -6.78 -3.08 -5.53
CA LEU A 84 -7.64 -3.80 -6.47
C LEU A 84 -8.86 -2.96 -6.90
N PHE A 85 -9.46 -2.24 -5.96
CA PHE A 85 -10.55 -1.31 -6.26
C PHE A 85 -10.07 -0.17 -7.18
N SER A 86 -8.89 0.39 -6.93
CA SER A 86 -8.24 1.37 -7.80
C SER A 86 -8.05 0.85 -9.22
N LEU A 87 -7.53 -0.38 -9.34
CA LEU A 87 -7.33 -1.03 -10.64
C LEU A 87 -8.64 -1.17 -11.41
N ILE A 88 -9.74 -1.56 -10.74
CA ILE A 88 -11.05 -1.67 -11.39
C ILE A 88 -11.54 -0.31 -11.91
N ILE A 89 -11.44 0.76 -11.11
CA ILE A 89 -11.85 2.10 -11.54
C ILE A 89 -11.04 2.56 -12.74
N ASN A 90 -9.71 2.52 -12.64
CA ASN A 90 -8.83 2.97 -13.74
C ASN A 90 -9.02 2.12 -14.99
N PHE A 91 -9.18 0.81 -14.84
CA PHE A 91 -9.44 -0.09 -15.97
C PHE A 91 -10.78 0.22 -16.65
N CYS A 92 -11.86 0.44 -15.89
CA CYS A 92 -13.18 0.69 -16.45
C CYS A 92 -13.30 2.06 -17.15
N PHE A 93 -12.71 3.11 -16.60
CA PHE A 93 -12.90 4.48 -17.10
C PHE A 93 -11.78 4.95 -18.04
N ILE A 94 -10.56 4.44 -17.89
CA ILE A 94 -9.41 4.89 -18.69
C ILE A 94 -9.05 3.84 -19.74
N THR A 95 -8.78 2.60 -19.30
CA THR A 95 -8.26 1.56 -20.19
C THR A 95 -9.32 0.97 -21.13
N MET A 96 -10.53 0.69 -20.62
CA MET A 96 -11.57 -0.01 -21.39
C MET A 96 -12.08 0.81 -22.60
N PRO A 97 -12.39 2.12 -22.48
CA PRO A 97 -12.83 2.92 -23.62
C PRO A 97 -11.80 2.98 -24.75
N GLN A 98 -10.51 2.95 -24.40
CA GLN A 98 -9.39 2.96 -25.34
C GLN A 98 -9.18 1.63 -26.03
N ILE A 99 -9.29 0.50 -25.32
CA ILE A 99 -9.20 -0.83 -25.96
C ILE A 99 -10.30 -0.98 -27.02
N VAL A 100 -11.50 -0.49 -26.74
CA VAL A 100 -12.64 -0.59 -27.67
C VAL A 100 -12.45 0.26 -28.93
N HIS A 101 -11.74 1.38 -28.85
CA HIS A 101 -11.53 2.32 -29.95
C HIS A 101 -10.05 2.45 -30.36
N ALA A 102 -9.23 1.44 -30.05
CA ALA A 102 -7.80 1.52 -30.27
C ALA A 102 -7.51 1.65 -31.78
N PRO A 103 -6.65 2.61 -32.20
CA PRO A 103 -6.19 2.67 -33.58
C PRO A 103 -5.43 1.38 -33.93
N ASN A 104 -5.58 0.93 -35.18
CA ASN A 104 -4.97 -0.29 -35.68
C ASN A 104 -3.43 -0.15 -35.60
N ILE A 105 -2.78 -0.91 -34.71
CA ILE A 105 -1.33 -0.81 -34.46
C ILE A 105 -0.60 -1.34 -35.71
N SER A 106 -0.14 -0.43 -36.57
CA SER A 106 0.47 -0.76 -37.87
C SER A 106 2.00 -0.91 -37.85
N SER A 107 2.67 -0.67 -36.71
CA SER A 107 4.13 -0.82 -36.60
C SER A 107 4.50 -1.98 -35.68
N ILE A 108 4.82 -3.14 -36.28
CA ILE A 108 5.43 -4.27 -35.57
C ILE A 108 6.86 -3.85 -35.18
N THR A 109 7.01 -3.20 -34.03
CA THR A 109 8.30 -3.14 -33.33
C THR A 109 8.46 -4.46 -32.58
N GLY A 110 9.43 -5.28 -32.98
CA GLY A 110 9.65 -6.59 -32.36
C GLY A 110 10.04 -6.46 -30.89
N PHE A 111 9.40 -7.26 -30.02
CA PHE A 111 9.65 -7.27 -28.58
C PHE A 111 11.02 -7.92 -28.28
N ARG A 112 11.96 -7.13 -27.75
CA ARG A 112 13.33 -7.59 -27.40
C ARG A 112 13.51 -7.94 -25.92
N GLY A 113 12.46 -7.82 -25.10
CA GLY A 113 12.50 -8.11 -23.66
C GLY A 113 13.06 -6.97 -22.79
N LEU A 114 14.09 -6.24 -23.25
CA LEU A 114 14.65 -5.09 -22.51
C LEU A 114 13.62 -3.96 -22.30
N GLU A 115 12.66 -3.85 -23.22
CA GLU A 115 11.51 -2.95 -23.13
C GLU A 115 10.68 -3.18 -21.87
N LEU A 116 10.68 -4.38 -21.27
CA LEU A 116 10.01 -4.63 -19.99
C LEU A 116 10.64 -3.84 -18.85
N LEU A 117 11.96 -3.63 -18.90
CA LEU A 117 12.68 -2.88 -17.88
C LEU A 117 12.70 -1.38 -18.17
N THR A 118 12.83 -1.01 -19.44
CA THR A 118 12.92 0.40 -19.87
C THR A 118 11.56 1.04 -20.11
N GLY A 119 10.51 0.28 -20.41
CA GLY A 119 9.19 0.82 -20.78
C GLY A 119 9.22 1.67 -22.06
N VAL A 120 10.28 1.57 -22.88
CA VAL A 120 10.45 2.24 -24.17
C VAL A 120 10.10 1.27 -25.30
N GLY A 121 9.75 1.78 -26.49
CA GLY A 121 9.47 0.96 -27.67
C GLY A 121 8.02 0.48 -27.71
N TYR A 122 7.78 -0.83 -27.76
CA TYR A 122 6.44 -1.43 -27.85
C TYR A 122 5.46 -0.86 -26.80
N PHE A 123 5.92 -0.66 -25.56
CA PHE A 123 5.09 -0.16 -24.47
C PHE A 123 4.59 1.27 -24.68
N ASN A 124 5.30 2.10 -25.44
CA ASN A 124 4.88 3.48 -25.70
C ASN A 124 3.55 3.55 -26.49
N GLN A 125 3.26 2.53 -27.29
CA GLN A 125 2.03 2.40 -28.07
C GLN A 125 0.93 1.64 -27.33
N THR A 126 1.19 1.13 -26.11
CA THR A 126 0.19 0.40 -25.35
C THR A 126 -0.73 1.35 -24.59
N VAL A 127 -2.00 0.97 -24.50
CA VAL A 127 -3.08 1.72 -23.82
C VAL A 127 -2.80 1.97 -22.32
N LEU A 128 -1.91 1.19 -21.71
CA LEU A 128 -1.54 1.35 -20.30
C LEU A 128 -0.53 2.48 -20.06
N PHE A 129 0.22 2.90 -21.09
CA PHE A 129 1.16 4.01 -21.01
C PHE A 129 0.53 5.32 -21.46
N TYR A 130 0.96 6.42 -20.84
CA TYR A 130 0.40 7.74 -21.10
C TYR A 130 0.51 8.17 -22.58
N GLY A 131 1.58 7.75 -23.26
CA GLY A 131 1.80 8.04 -24.69
C GLY A 131 0.80 7.39 -25.65
N GLY A 132 0.03 6.39 -25.21
CA GLY A 132 -1.03 5.76 -26.00
C GLY A 132 -2.36 6.53 -26.01
N TYR A 133 -2.52 7.56 -25.15
CA TYR A 133 -3.75 8.34 -25.08
C TYR A 133 -3.77 9.44 -26.13
N ASN A 134 -4.60 9.27 -27.15
CA ASN A 134 -4.89 10.36 -28.08
C ASN A 134 -5.79 11.41 -27.42
N GLY A 135 -5.45 12.69 -27.57
CA GLY A 135 -6.25 13.83 -27.08
C GLY A 135 -7.57 14.05 -27.84
N GLU A 136 -7.94 13.13 -28.73
CA GLU A 136 -9.14 13.23 -29.56
C GLU A 136 -10.38 12.74 -28.81
N VAL A 137 -11.53 13.32 -29.16
CA VAL A 137 -12.82 12.84 -28.67
C VAL A 137 -13.11 11.53 -29.38
N ILE A 138 -13.22 10.44 -28.61
CA ILE A 138 -13.64 9.16 -29.16
C ILE A 138 -15.06 9.35 -29.68
N VAL A 139 -15.23 9.25 -31.01
CA VAL A 139 -16.52 9.41 -31.71
C VAL A 139 -17.38 8.17 -31.48
N SER A 140 -17.76 7.95 -30.23
CA SER A 140 -18.85 7.06 -29.84
C SER A 140 -20.09 7.91 -29.54
N LYS A 141 -21.29 7.32 -29.63
CA LYS A 141 -22.54 7.95 -29.15
C LYS A 141 -22.82 7.36 -27.76
N PRO A 142 -22.59 8.04 -26.63
CA PRO A 142 -22.20 9.45 -26.44
C PRO A 142 -20.69 9.72 -26.59
N ALA A 143 -20.34 10.95 -26.99
CA ALA A 143 -18.96 11.36 -27.20
C ALA A 143 -18.15 11.25 -25.89
N TYR A 144 -17.05 10.48 -25.93
CA TYR A 144 -16.20 10.28 -24.76
C TYR A 144 -14.95 11.14 -24.88
N ASN A 145 -14.88 12.22 -24.10
CA ASN A 145 -13.69 13.07 -24.04
C ASN A 145 -12.67 12.46 -23.08
N MET A 146 -11.55 11.98 -23.63
CA MET A 146 -10.53 11.29 -22.84
C MET A 146 -9.84 12.20 -21.82
N GLN A 147 -9.57 13.46 -22.16
CA GLN A 147 -8.87 14.40 -21.26
C GLN A 147 -9.67 14.66 -19.99
N LEU A 148 -10.97 14.92 -20.15
CA LEU A 148 -11.89 15.11 -19.01
C LEU A 148 -12.07 13.82 -18.22
N ALA A 149 -12.22 12.68 -18.91
CA ALA A 149 -12.33 11.38 -18.25
C ALA A 149 -11.12 11.08 -17.37
N TYR A 150 -9.91 11.33 -17.86
CA TYR A 150 -8.68 11.14 -17.10
C TYR A 150 -8.64 12.04 -15.86
N PHE A 151 -8.89 13.34 -16.03
CA PHE A 151 -8.92 14.30 -14.93
C PHE A 151 -9.95 13.93 -13.85
N PHE A 152 -11.19 13.68 -14.25
CA PHE A 152 -12.26 13.34 -13.30
C PHE A 152 -12.05 11.97 -12.64
N THR A 153 -11.55 10.98 -13.37
CA THR A 153 -11.28 9.64 -12.80
C THR A 153 -10.19 9.74 -11.74
N ILE A 154 -9.10 10.47 -12.01
CA ILE A 154 -8.01 10.66 -11.04
C ILE A 154 -8.47 11.51 -9.86
N ALA A 155 -9.17 12.63 -10.10
CA ALA A 155 -9.68 13.47 -9.02
C ALA A 155 -10.65 12.71 -8.12
N ALA A 156 -11.63 12.00 -8.70
CA ALA A 156 -12.56 11.16 -7.95
C ALA A 156 -11.83 10.04 -7.21
N TYR A 157 -10.85 9.40 -7.85
CA TYR A 157 -10.01 8.39 -7.21
C TYR A 157 -9.25 8.94 -6.00
N LEU A 158 -8.61 10.10 -6.11
CA LEU A 158 -7.88 10.73 -5.02
C LEU A 158 -8.80 11.09 -3.84
N VAL A 159 -9.99 11.62 -4.12
CA VAL A 159 -11.00 11.93 -3.09
C VAL A 159 -11.49 10.65 -2.42
N LEU A 160 -11.87 9.63 -3.20
CA LEU A 160 -12.31 8.33 -2.67
C LEU A 160 -11.21 7.65 -1.86
N CYS A 161 -9.96 7.76 -2.29
CA CYS A 161 -8.77 7.29 -1.59
C CYS A 161 -8.62 7.98 -0.24
N GLY A 162 -8.60 9.32 -0.24
CA GLY A 162 -8.48 10.12 0.97
C GLY A 162 -9.59 9.83 1.98
N VAL A 163 -10.85 9.81 1.53
CA VAL A 163 -12.00 9.49 2.40
C VAL A 163 -11.91 8.05 2.93
N SER A 164 -11.54 7.08 2.10
CA SER A 164 -11.41 5.68 2.52
C SER A 164 -10.29 5.47 3.53
N LEU A 165 -9.15 6.14 3.34
CA LEU A 165 -8.00 6.14 4.26
C LEU A 165 -8.36 6.80 5.59
N ILE A 166 -8.98 7.98 5.56
CA ILE A 166 -9.40 8.69 6.77
C ILE A 166 -10.44 7.86 7.53
N TYR A 167 -11.42 7.29 6.82
CA TYR A 167 -12.44 6.44 7.42
C TYR A 167 -11.83 5.17 8.05
N SER A 168 -10.93 4.49 7.35
CA SER A 168 -10.28 3.28 7.85
C SER A 168 -9.38 3.57 9.04
N MET A 169 -8.60 4.66 8.98
CA MET A 169 -7.76 5.14 10.07
C MET A 169 -8.58 5.53 11.29
N SER A 170 -9.65 6.31 11.10
CA SER A 170 -10.56 6.72 12.18
C SER A 170 -11.22 5.51 12.85
N ARG A 171 -11.72 4.54 12.06
CA ARG A 171 -12.31 3.32 12.59
C ARG A 171 -11.30 2.45 13.32
N SER A 172 -10.06 2.38 12.82
CA SER A 172 -8.95 1.68 13.48
C SER A 172 -8.60 2.36 14.81
N PHE A 173 -8.52 3.70 14.81
CA PHE A 173 -8.24 4.49 15.99
C PHE A 173 -9.33 4.34 17.05
N GLN A 174 -10.61 4.43 16.68
CA GLN A 174 -11.73 4.24 17.62
C GLN A 174 -11.72 2.85 18.27
N LYS A 175 -11.41 1.79 17.53
CA LYS A 175 -11.35 0.44 18.09
C LYS A 175 -10.19 0.25 19.07
N ASN A 176 -9.06 0.90 18.82
CA ASN A 176 -7.86 0.75 19.66
C ASN A 176 -7.85 1.75 20.83
N PHE A 177 -8.31 2.99 20.62
CA PHE A 177 -8.37 4.05 21.64
C PHE A 177 -9.35 3.72 22.78
N VAL A 178 -10.48 3.06 22.47
CA VAL A 178 -11.44 2.59 23.49
C VAL A 178 -10.84 1.55 24.43
N LEU A 179 -9.76 0.85 24.04
CA LEU A 179 -9.05 -0.09 24.90
C LEU A 179 -8.02 0.58 25.83
N GLU A 180 -7.63 1.83 25.52
CA GLU A 180 -6.60 2.60 26.23
C GLU A 180 -7.20 3.56 27.27
N THR A 181 -8.46 3.96 27.11
CA THR A 181 -9.18 4.88 28.03
C THR A 181 -9.92 4.19 29.19
N GLY A 182 -9.69 2.89 29.43
CA GLY A 182 -10.05 2.28 30.71
C GLY A 182 -9.35 3.02 31.87
N PRO A 183 -10.00 3.17 33.04
CA PRO A 183 -9.53 4.05 34.12
C PRO A 183 -8.05 3.81 34.44
N VAL A 184 -7.34 4.92 34.65
CA VAL A 184 -5.88 5.05 34.90
C VAL A 184 -5.46 4.44 36.26
N SER A 185 -6.15 3.42 36.76
CA SER A 185 -5.60 2.59 37.84
C SER A 185 -4.55 1.65 37.24
N GLY A 186 -3.58 1.19 38.03
CA GLY A 186 -2.38 0.50 37.53
C GLY A 186 -2.64 -0.87 36.87
N GLU A 187 -1.65 -1.37 36.11
CA GLU A 187 -1.68 -2.64 35.37
C GLU A 187 -2.31 -3.84 36.10
N ALA A 188 -2.28 -3.86 37.44
CA ALA A 188 -2.93 -4.85 38.27
C ALA A 188 -4.45 -4.99 38.02
N TRP A 189 -5.22 -3.91 37.82
CA TRP A 189 -6.66 -4.05 37.54
C TRP A 189 -6.91 -4.58 36.12
N ARG A 190 -6.06 -4.21 35.16
CA ARG A 190 -6.06 -4.77 33.81
C ARG A 190 -5.77 -6.28 33.86
N LEU A 191 -4.85 -6.72 34.71
CA LEU A 191 -4.51 -8.13 34.91
C LEU A 191 -5.69 -8.91 35.55
N LEU A 192 -6.36 -8.32 36.54
CA LEU A 192 -7.50 -8.93 37.25
C LEU A 192 -8.79 -8.96 36.42
N CYS A 193 -9.03 -7.97 35.55
CA CYS A 193 -10.29 -7.82 34.81
C CYS A 193 -10.20 -8.19 33.32
N SER A 194 -9.02 -8.55 32.79
CA SER A 194 -8.85 -8.90 31.37
C SER A 194 -9.19 -10.35 31.01
N TRP A 195 -9.37 -11.21 32.02
CA TRP A 195 -9.67 -12.61 31.76
C TRP A 195 -11.13 -12.81 31.37
N ASP A 196 -11.35 -13.33 30.15
CA ASP A 196 -12.66 -13.73 29.69
C ASP A 196 -12.95 -15.18 30.11
N PHE A 197 -13.79 -15.33 31.12
CA PHE A 197 -14.20 -16.64 31.65
C PHE A 197 -15.18 -17.39 30.74
N SER A 198 -15.69 -16.76 29.68
CA SER A 198 -16.59 -17.40 28.71
C SER A 198 -15.85 -18.28 27.68
N VAL A 199 -14.52 -18.24 27.67
CA VAL A 199 -13.69 -19.00 26.72
C VAL A 199 -13.50 -20.43 27.22
N VAL A 200 -14.21 -21.38 26.59
CA VAL A 200 -14.18 -22.81 26.97
C VAL A 200 -13.16 -23.63 26.16
N ASN A 201 -12.73 -23.14 24.99
CA ASN A 201 -11.84 -23.88 24.10
C ASN A 201 -10.39 -23.81 24.61
N GLU A 202 -9.77 -24.98 24.87
CA GLU A 202 -8.41 -25.11 25.41
C GLU A 202 -7.35 -24.36 24.57
N LYS A 203 -7.46 -24.43 23.23
CA LYS A 203 -6.56 -23.67 22.35
C LYS A 203 -6.77 -22.17 22.54
N ALA A 204 -8.02 -21.72 22.64
CA ALA A 204 -8.35 -20.31 22.84
C ALA A 204 -7.90 -19.80 24.23
N ILE A 205 -7.97 -20.65 25.26
CA ILE A 205 -7.44 -20.36 26.61
C ILE A 205 -5.92 -20.16 26.54
N GLN A 206 -5.21 -21.08 25.90
CA GLN A 206 -3.76 -20.98 25.74
C GLN A 206 -3.36 -19.73 24.94
N TYR A 207 -4.12 -19.40 23.90
CA TYR A 207 -3.93 -18.15 23.15
C TYR A 207 -4.17 -16.91 24.00
N ASN A 208 -5.26 -16.86 24.78
CA ASN A 208 -5.57 -15.71 25.62
C ASN A 208 -4.52 -15.51 26.71
N LYS A 209 -4.08 -16.60 27.35
CA LYS A 209 -2.99 -16.60 28.33
C LYS A 209 -1.69 -16.07 27.75
N ASN A 210 -1.28 -16.56 26.57
CA ASN A 210 -0.06 -16.10 25.91
C ASN A 210 -0.17 -14.62 25.50
N ASN A 211 -1.30 -14.20 24.95
CA ASN A 211 -1.53 -12.82 24.54
C ASN A 211 -1.47 -11.86 25.75
N LEU A 212 -2.10 -12.20 26.87
CA LEU A 212 -2.03 -11.41 28.11
C LEU A 212 -0.61 -11.36 28.69
N ALA A 213 0.11 -12.48 28.71
CA ALA A 213 1.49 -12.52 29.18
C ALA A 213 2.41 -11.62 28.32
N ILE A 214 2.21 -11.62 27.01
CA ILE A 214 2.95 -10.75 26.08
C ILE A 214 2.61 -9.28 26.37
N GLN A 215 1.33 -8.92 26.47
CA GLN A 215 0.89 -7.55 26.75
C GLN A 215 1.48 -7.00 28.06
N LEU A 216 1.52 -7.83 29.11
CA LEU A 216 2.08 -7.44 30.40
C LEU A 216 3.60 -7.25 30.37
N LYS A 217 4.29 -8.13 29.66
CA LYS A 217 5.74 -8.03 29.46
C LYS A 217 6.08 -6.75 28.69
N GLU A 218 5.27 -6.42 27.69
CA GLU A 218 5.36 -5.23 26.88
C GLU A 218 5.15 -3.95 27.71
N SER A 219 4.14 -3.89 28.58
CA SER A 219 3.87 -2.72 29.42
C SER A 219 4.90 -2.51 30.54
N LEU A 220 5.35 -3.58 31.20
CA LEU A 220 6.44 -3.53 32.19
C LEU A 220 7.77 -3.09 31.57
N SER A 221 8.05 -3.52 30.33
CA SER A 221 9.25 -3.11 29.61
C SER A 221 9.29 -1.61 29.30
N GLU A 222 8.15 -0.98 29.02
CA GLU A 222 8.06 0.46 28.77
C GLU A 222 8.41 1.28 30.02
N ARG A 223 7.88 0.91 31.19
CA ARG A 223 8.14 1.63 32.45
C ARG A 223 9.58 1.48 32.95
N LEU A 224 10.20 0.32 32.74
CA LEU A 224 11.63 0.13 33.05
C LEU A 224 12.52 1.03 32.19
N GLN A 225 12.10 1.33 30.96
CA GLN A 225 12.87 2.09 29.99
C GLN A 225 12.67 3.61 30.08
N GLU A 226 11.53 4.08 30.58
CA GLU A 226 11.27 5.51 30.83
C GLU A 226 12.28 6.14 31.80
N LYS A 227 12.90 5.32 32.66
CA LYS A 227 13.98 5.72 33.57
C LYS A 227 15.34 5.91 32.90
N ASN A 228 15.55 5.40 31.69
CA ASN A 228 16.83 5.44 30.97
C ASN A 228 16.74 6.40 29.77
N LYS A 229 16.85 7.71 30.06
CA LYS A 229 16.87 8.75 29.03
C LYS A 229 18.26 8.85 28.38
N MET A 230 18.25 8.95 27.06
CA MET A 230 19.44 9.01 26.21
C MET A 230 20.14 10.38 26.31
N SER A 231 21.47 10.38 26.27
CA SER A 231 22.30 11.58 26.38
C SER A 231 22.19 12.48 25.13
N LEU A 232 22.32 13.80 25.34
CA LEU A 232 22.24 14.81 24.26
C LEU A 232 23.37 14.68 23.24
N SER A 233 24.53 14.16 23.64
CA SER A 233 25.69 13.95 22.76
C SER A 233 25.43 12.88 21.69
N ASP A 234 24.73 11.81 22.07
CA ASP A 234 24.37 10.74 21.14
C ASP A 234 23.39 11.28 20.09
N ARG A 235 22.37 12.05 20.53
CA ARG A 235 21.42 12.73 19.62
C ARG A 235 22.09 13.54 18.51
N ILE A 236 23.17 14.27 18.82
CA ILE A 236 23.88 15.12 17.86
C ILE A 236 24.67 14.27 16.86
N LYS A 237 25.31 13.18 17.31
CA LYS A 237 25.99 12.22 16.43
C LYS A 237 25.03 11.53 15.46
N HIS A 238 23.82 11.23 15.89
CA HIS A 238 22.80 10.64 15.00
C HIS A 238 22.27 11.63 13.98
N LEU A 239 22.11 12.90 14.37
CA LEU A 239 21.68 13.94 13.46
C LEU A 239 22.74 14.20 12.38
N SER A 240 24.03 14.23 12.74
CA SER A 240 25.11 14.46 11.78
C SER A 240 25.26 13.30 10.78
N LEU A 241 25.13 12.05 11.24
CA LEU A 241 25.19 10.89 10.36
C LEU A 241 23.97 10.79 9.44
N HIS A 242 22.80 11.23 9.91
CA HIS A 242 21.62 11.35 9.07
C HIS A 242 21.79 12.44 8.00
N LEU A 243 22.28 13.62 8.38
CA LEU A 243 22.61 14.71 7.46
C LEU A 243 23.63 14.29 6.40
N LEU A 244 24.66 13.53 6.80
CA LEU A 244 25.67 13.02 5.86
C LEU A 244 25.09 12.03 4.86
N ALA A 245 24.29 11.06 5.32
CA ALA A 245 23.60 10.11 4.43
C ALA A 245 22.63 10.84 3.48
N TRP A 246 21.99 11.89 3.98
CA TRP A 246 21.10 12.74 3.20
C TRP A 246 21.85 13.50 2.11
N LEU A 247 22.96 14.18 2.44
CA LEU A 247 23.83 14.87 1.50
C LEU A 247 24.45 13.93 0.46
N LEU A 248 24.86 12.73 0.87
CA LEU A 248 25.40 11.71 -0.03
C LEU A 248 24.32 11.22 -1.00
N SER A 249 23.10 10.97 -0.51
CA SER A 249 21.97 10.60 -1.37
C SER A 249 21.58 11.72 -2.34
N LEU A 250 21.67 12.97 -1.89
CA LEU A 250 21.45 14.18 -2.70
C LEU A 250 22.46 14.27 -3.84
N GLY A 251 23.76 14.11 -3.52
CA GLY A 251 24.85 14.17 -4.49
C GLY A 251 24.76 13.07 -5.53
N LEU A 252 24.41 11.85 -5.13
CA LEU A 252 24.26 10.71 -6.05
C LEU A 252 23.03 10.84 -6.97
N ALA A 253 21.91 11.36 -6.46
CA ALA A 253 20.71 11.61 -7.28
C ALA A 253 20.94 12.73 -8.31
N LEU A 254 21.56 13.83 -7.90
CA LEU A 254 21.90 14.93 -8.81
C LEU A 254 22.97 14.53 -9.83
N GLY A 255 24.00 13.79 -9.38
CA GLY A 255 25.08 13.31 -10.24
C GLY A 255 24.60 12.30 -11.30
N SER A 256 23.71 11.38 -10.94
CA SER A 256 23.11 10.43 -11.90
C SER A 256 22.18 11.13 -12.90
N GLY A 257 21.42 12.15 -12.47
CA GLY A 257 20.61 12.98 -13.36
C GLY A 257 21.46 13.75 -14.38
N ALA A 258 22.55 14.40 -13.92
CA ALA A 258 23.47 15.14 -14.80
C ALA A 258 24.25 14.23 -15.75
N PHE A 259 24.63 13.04 -15.31
CA PHE A 259 25.32 12.04 -16.14
C PHE A 259 24.41 11.53 -17.28
N SER A 260 23.12 11.33 -16.99
CA SER A 260 22.15 10.85 -17.99
C SER A 260 21.91 11.84 -19.13
N PHE A 261 22.07 13.15 -18.88
CA PHE A 261 21.92 14.20 -19.89
C PHE A 261 23.15 14.44 -20.77
N ASN A 262 24.34 14.09 -20.30
CA ASN A 262 25.59 14.32 -21.04
C ASN A 262 25.86 13.30 -22.16
N HIS A 263 24.99 12.30 -22.35
CA HIS A 263 25.15 11.27 -23.38
C HIS A 263 24.12 11.40 -24.51
N ASN A 264 24.61 11.30 -25.76
CA ASN A 264 23.78 11.43 -26.96
C ASN A 264 22.73 10.30 -27.08
N PRO A 265 21.50 10.61 -27.53
CA PRO A 265 20.34 9.72 -27.49
C PRO A 265 20.32 8.59 -28.54
N ASN A 266 21.34 8.46 -29.40
CA ASN A 266 21.29 7.57 -30.57
C ASN A 266 21.99 6.21 -30.39
N ASP A 267 22.36 5.83 -29.17
CA ASP A 267 23.16 4.62 -28.91
C ASP A 267 22.42 3.65 -27.97
N LEU A 268 22.66 2.34 -28.10
CA LEU A 268 22.12 1.32 -27.18
C LEU A 268 22.57 1.56 -25.72
N ARG A 269 23.71 2.26 -25.58
CA ARG A 269 24.23 2.79 -24.32
C ARG A 269 23.36 3.90 -23.72
N ALA A 270 22.62 4.65 -24.54
CA ALA A 270 21.71 5.70 -24.10
C ALA A 270 20.41 5.13 -23.49
N GLU A 271 19.91 3.99 -23.99
CA GLU A 271 18.80 3.31 -23.30
C GLU A 271 19.24 2.78 -21.92
N ALA A 272 20.44 2.18 -21.86
CA ALA A 272 21.01 1.68 -20.61
C ALA A 272 21.35 2.79 -19.61
N SER A 273 21.79 3.97 -20.07
CA SER A 273 22.09 5.10 -19.18
C SER A 273 20.84 5.61 -18.46
N THR A 274 19.65 5.50 -19.07
CA THR A 274 18.41 5.90 -18.41
C THR A 274 17.97 4.99 -17.26
N LEU A 275 18.56 3.79 -17.13
CA LEU A 275 18.36 2.89 -15.99
C LEU A 275 19.27 3.23 -14.80
N LEU A 276 20.31 4.04 -15.01
CA LEU A 276 21.30 4.36 -13.98
C LEU A 276 20.66 5.11 -12.81
N LEU A 277 19.81 6.11 -13.08
CA LEU A 277 19.10 6.87 -12.05
C LEU A 277 18.18 5.96 -11.19
N PRO A 278 17.26 5.16 -11.76
CA PRO A 278 16.50 4.15 -11.03
C PRO A 278 17.33 3.18 -10.19
N VAL A 279 18.45 2.69 -10.73
CA VAL A 279 19.32 1.74 -10.05
C VAL A 279 20.00 2.39 -8.85
N VAL A 280 20.57 3.59 -9.02
CA VAL A 280 21.23 4.33 -7.92
C VAL A 280 20.23 4.64 -6.82
N VAL A 281 19.04 5.15 -7.17
CA VAL A 281 17.99 5.47 -6.20
C VAL A 281 17.53 4.22 -5.44
N SER A 282 17.29 3.12 -6.13
CA SER A 282 16.85 1.85 -5.51
C SER A 282 17.94 1.25 -4.61
N LEU A 283 19.20 1.36 -5.02
CA LEU A 283 20.35 0.92 -4.22
C LEU A 283 20.48 1.73 -2.94
N ILE A 284 20.30 3.05 -3.01
CA ILE A 284 20.27 3.94 -1.82
C ILE A 284 19.12 3.54 -0.89
N ASN A 285 17.92 3.33 -1.45
CA ASN A 285 16.74 2.92 -0.69
C ASN A 285 16.91 1.57 0.02
N LEU A 286 17.77 0.68 -0.52
CA LEU A 286 18.10 -0.61 0.09
C LEU A 286 19.22 -0.50 1.13
N ILE A 287 20.33 0.16 0.78
CA ILE A 287 21.55 0.19 1.61
C ILE A 287 21.37 1.09 2.83
N VAL A 288 20.76 2.27 2.70
CA VAL A 288 20.72 3.25 3.80
C VAL A 288 19.95 2.72 5.02
N PRO A 289 18.77 2.09 4.88
CA PRO A 289 18.10 1.45 6.01
C PRO A 289 18.91 0.31 6.65
N LEU A 290 19.67 -0.47 5.87
CA LEU A 290 20.56 -1.52 6.38
C LEU A 290 21.69 -0.91 7.22
N LEU A 291 22.31 0.17 6.74
CA LEU A 291 23.33 0.89 7.50
C LEU A 291 22.76 1.43 8.82
N TYR A 292 21.55 2.01 8.81
CA TYR A 292 20.90 2.44 10.04
C TYR A 292 20.62 1.27 11.00
N SER A 293 20.23 0.11 10.49
CA SER A 293 20.06 -1.10 11.31
C SER A 293 21.36 -1.58 11.95
N LEU A 294 22.46 -1.59 11.19
CA LEU A 294 23.79 -1.97 11.69
C LEU A 294 24.29 -1.00 12.75
N ILE A 295 24.20 0.31 12.49
CA ILE A 295 24.56 1.36 13.44
C ILE A 295 23.72 1.24 14.70
N SER A 296 22.42 0.95 14.56
CA SER A 296 21.54 0.75 15.70
C SER A 296 21.82 -0.51 16.52
N THR A 297 22.63 -1.44 16.01
CA THR A 297 23.07 -2.64 16.73
C THR A 297 24.34 -2.40 17.52
N ILE A 298 25.20 -1.50 17.01
CA ILE A 298 26.37 -0.98 17.74
C ILE A 298 25.92 -0.04 18.86
N GLU A 299 24.80 0.64 18.65
CA GLU A 299 24.23 1.58 19.60
C GLU A 299 23.25 0.88 20.56
N SER A 300 23.54 0.92 21.86
CA SER A 300 22.68 0.33 22.89
C SER A 300 21.46 1.21 23.15
N TYR A 301 20.47 1.15 22.25
CA TYR A 301 19.16 1.75 22.50
C TYR A 301 18.52 1.11 23.74
N SER A 302 18.15 1.93 24.72
CA SER A 302 17.47 1.47 25.94
C SER A 302 16.09 0.87 25.66
N ASN A 303 15.39 1.35 24.62
CA ASN A 303 14.05 0.89 24.23
C ASN A 303 14.02 0.25 22.81
N PRO A 304 13.68 -1.05 22.68
CA PRO A 304 13.64 -1.75 21.40
C PRO A 304 12.50 -1.27 20.48
N ARG A 305 11.38 -0.78 21.04
CA ARG A 305 10.29 -0.21 20.23
C ARG A 305 10.66 1.17 19.71
N ALA A 306 11.25 2.01 20.56
CA ALA A 306 11.76 3.32 20.14
C ALA A 306 12.82 3.16 19.04
N LYS A 307 13.72 2.17 19.16
CA LYS A 307 14.69 1.81 18.11
C LYS A 307 14.01 1.54 16.77
N ILE A 308 12.94 0.73 16.76
CA ILE A 308 12.18 0.42 15.55
C ILE A 308 11.48 1.67 15.00
N TYR A 309 10.76 2.43 15.82
CA TYR A 309 10.06 3.65 15.39
C TYR A 309 11.00 4.70 14.82
N ILE A 310 12.12 4.95 15.50
CA ILE A 310 13.14 5.91 15.06
C ILE A 310 13.75 5.46 13.72
N SER A 311 14.03 4.17 13.56
CA SER A 311 14.52 3.60 12.29
C SER A 311 13.51 3.80 11.15
N ILE A 312 12.24 3.51 11.41
CA ILE A 312 11.14 3.71 10.43
C ILE A 312 11.02 5.19 10.06
N ILE A 313 10.96 6.10 11.03
CA ILE A 313 10.81 7.54 10.79
C ILE A 313 11.99 8.06 9.95
N ARG A 314 13.23 7.70 10.29
CA ARG A 314 14.44 8.08 9.54
C ARG A 314 14.38 7.58 8.09
N SER A 315 13.94 6.33 7.89
CA SER A 315 13.77 5.74 6.56
C SER A 315 12.69 6.45 5.75
N VAL A 316 11.57 6.80 6.37
CA VAL A 316 10.48 7.56 5.71
C VAL A 316 10.95 8.95 5.29
N ILE A 317 11.62 9.69 6.17
CA ILE A 317 12.14 11.03 5.84
C ILE A 317 13.10 10.98 4.65
N LEU A 318 14.01 10.00 4.62
CA LEU A 318 14.92 9.79 3.49
C LEU A 318 14.14 9.56 2.19
N LYS A 319 13.18 8.62 2.18
CA LYS A 319 12.38 8.29 1.00
C LYS A 319 11.57 9.50 0.49
N MET A 320 10.96 10.26 1.40
CA MET A 320 10.20 11.46 1.04
C MET A 320 11.10 12.55 0.45
N SER A 321 12.35 12.64 0.92
CA SER A 321 13.32 13.62 0.40
C SER A 321 13.78 13.26 -1.01
N ILE A 322 14.14 12.00 -1.24
CA ILE A 322 14.53 11.50 -2.57
C ILE A 322 13.37 11.69 -3.56
N LEU A 323 12.14 11.34 -3.15
CA LEU A 323 10.94 11.55 -3.96
C LEU A 323 10.73 13.04 -4.27
N GLY A 324 10.89 13.92 -3.29
CA GLY A 324 10.74 15.37 -3.47
C GLY A 324 11.72 15.96 -4.49
N ILE A 325 12.99 15.56 -4.42
CA ILE A 325 14.03 16.02 -5.37
C ILE A 325 13.75 15.50 -6.78
N LEU A 326 13.36 14.23 -6.89
CA LEU A 326 13.04 13.63 -8.17
C LEU A 326 11.81 14.30 -8.82
N CYS A 327 10.79 14.61 -8.02
CA CYS A 327 9.65 15.42 -8.46
C CYS A 327 10.08 16.83 -8.90
N PHE A 328 10.95 17.50 -8.14
CA PHE A 328 11.48 18.82 -8.50
C PHE A 328 12.20 18.78 -9.86
N TYR A 329 13.06 17.78 -10.06
CA TYR A 329 13.77 17.54 -11.32
C TYR A 329 12.81 17.27 -12.48
N TRP A 330 11.84 16.38 -12.31
CA TRP A 330 10.85 16.06 -13.34
C TRP A 330 9.95 17.23 -13.73
N LEU A 331 9.59 18.09 -12.77
CA LEU A 331 8.67 19.21 -13.01
C LEU A 331 9.36 20.47 -13.52
N ASN A 332 10.63 20.71 -13.17
CA ASN A 332 11.32 21.96 -13.55
C ASN A 332 12.35 21.78 -14.65
N PHE A 333 12.99 20.62 -14.78
CA PHE A 333 14.11 20.45 -15.71
C PHE A 333 13.76 19.67 -16.98
N VAL A 334 12.81 18.73 -16.89
CA VAL A 334 12.40 17.89 -18.03
C VAL A 334 11.53 18.65 -19.04
N PRO A 335 10.56 19.51 -18.66
CA PRO A 335 9.69 20.19 -19.61
C PRO A 335 10.43 21.10 -20.59
N ASP A 336 11.52 21.74 -20.14
CA ASP A 336 12.30 22.67 -20.96
C ASP A 336 13.16 21.96 -22.02
N ASN A 337 13.46 20.68 -21.85
CA ASN A 337 14.42 19.95 -22.66
C ASN A 337 13.80 18.89 -23.59
N ILE A 338 12.58 18.43 -23.31
CA ILE A 338 11.95 17.30 -24.01
C ILE A 338 10.54 17.65 -24.45
N SER A 339 10.26 17.49 -25.75
CA SER A 339 8.89 17.53 -26.28
C SER A 339 8.11 16.31 -25.78
N CYS A 340 6.88 16.53 -25.29
CA CYS A 340 6.05 15.49 -24.65
C CYS A 340 6.66 14.91 -23.36
N TRP A 341 7.10 15.79 -22.45
CA TRP A 341 7.72 15.45 -21.16
C TRP A 341 6.88 14.51 -20.27
N GLU A 342 5.55 14.55 -20.37
CA GLU A 342 4.62 13.76 -19.54
C GLU A 342 4.83 12.25 -19.72
N SER A 343 4.97 11.80 -20.97
CA SER A 343 5.24 10.40 -21.29
C SER A 343 6.63 9.97 -20.83
N PHE A 344 7.62 10.86 -20.95
CA PHE A 344 8.97 10.60 -20.44
C PHE A 344 8.99 10.44 -18.91
N VAL A 345 8.27 11.31 -18.18
CA VAL A 345 8.13 11.19 -16.72
C VAL A 345 7.42 9.89 -16.36
N GLY A 346 6.34 9.53 -17.04
CA GLY A 346 5.64 8.25 -16.83
C GLY A 346 6.55 7.03 -17.01
N GLN A 347 7.35 7.01 -18.07
CA GLN A 347 8.35 5.95 -18.30
C GLN A 347 9.46 5.95 -17.24
N SER A 348 9.91 7.12 -16.78
CA SER A 348 10.92 7.24 -15.71
C SER A 348 10.40 6.70 -14.38
N VAL A 349 9.15 7.03 -14.02
CA VAL A 349 8.47 6.51 -12.83
C VAL A 349 8.31 4.99 -12.93
N TYR A 350 7.92 4.47 -14.10
CA TYR A 350 7.80 3.03 -14.34
C TYR A 350 9.13 2.29 -14.11
N ARG A 351 10.23 2.78 -14.70
CA ARG A 351 11.58 2.21 -14.49
C ARG A 351 11.96 2.20 -13.02
N LEU A 352 11.71 3.32 -12.32
CA LEU A 352 11.99 3.42 -10.89
C LEU A 352 11.22 2.37 -10.08
N LEU A 353 9.93 2.19 -10.35
CA LEU A 353 9.10 1.22 -9.63
C LEU A 353 9.52 -0.23 -9.89
N ILE A 354 9.80 -0.60 -11.14
CA ILE A 354 10.24 -1.97 -11.49
C ILE A 354 11.61 -2.27 -10.89
N ILE A 355 12.55 -1.35 -10.99
CA ILE A 355 13.89 -1.53 -10.43
C ILE A 355 13.83 -1.60 -8.89
N ASP A 356 13.09 -0.70 -8.23
CA ASP A 356 12.92 -0.72 -6.77
C ASP A 356 12.27 -2.03 -6.31
N PHE A 357 11.28 -2.54 -7.06
CA PHE A 357 10.67 -3.85 -6.81
C PHE A 357 11.68 -5.00 -6.91
N ILE A 358 12.51 -5.03 -7.97
CA ILE A 358 13.55 -6.04 -8.14
C ILE A 358 14.56 -5.97 -6.99
N PHE A 359 15.05 -4.79 -6.64
CA PHE A 359 15.97 -4.60 -5.52
C PHE A 359 15.34 -4.98 -4.17
N CYS A 360 14.05 -4.71 -3.98
CA CYS A 360 13.32 -5.14 -2.80
C CYS A 360 13.22 -6.67 -2.72
N LEU A 361 12.89 -7.35 -3.83
CA LEU A 361 12.87 -8.82 -3.88
C LEU A 361 14.24 -9.43 -3.60
N LEU A 362 15.29 -8.91 -4.24
CA LEU A 362 16.67 -9.33 -4.00
C LEU A 362 17.07 -9.07 -2.54
N GLY A 363 16.74 -7.89 -2.01
CA GLY A 363 17.01 -7.51 -0.64
C GLY A 363 16.37 -8.44 0.38
N ILE A 364 15.11 -8.82 0.17
CA ILE A 364 14.40 -9.81 1.01
C ILE A 364 15.08 -11.18 0.90
N PHE A 365 15.36 -11.64 -0.31
CA PHE A 365 15.98 -12.94 -0.55
C PHE A 365 17.37 -13.05 0.12
N PHE A 366 18.24 -12.07 -0.11
CA PHE A 366 19.57 -12.03 0.49
C PHE A 366 19.53 -11.76 1.99
N GLY A 367 18.59 -10.92 2.45
CA GLY A 367 18.40 -10.64 3.88
C GLY A 367 18.04 -11.89 4.68
N GLU A 368 17.04 -12.64 4.22
CA GLU A 368 16.64 -13.93 4.82
C GLU A 368 17.77 -14.96 4.74
N PHE A 369 18.46 -15.04 3.59
CA PHE A 369 19.61 -15.94 3.43
C PHE A 369 20.74 -15.64 4.44
N LEU A 370 21.08 -14.36 4.61
CA LEU A 370 22.09 -13.92 5.59
C LEU A 370 21.64 -14.19 7.03
N GLN A 371 20.37 -13.93 7.34
CA GLN A 371 19.83 -14.16 8.68
C GLN A 371 19.81 -15.66 9.02
N CYS A 372 19.44 -16.52 8.07
CA CYS A 372 19.51 -17.96 8.22
C CYS A 372 20.95 -18.47 8.35
N SER A 373 21.90 -17.93 7.59
CA SER A 373 23.31 -18.35 7.69
C SER A 373 23.91 -17.97 9.05
N LEU A 374 23.69 -16.74 9.52
CA LEU A 374 24.13 -16.27 10.82
C LEU A 374 23.51 -17.05 11.98
N ALA A 375 22.22 -17.39 11.89
CA ALA A 375 21.56 -18.24 12.88
C ALA A 375 22.19 -19.64 12.94
N ARG A 376 22.52 -20.21 11.79
CA ARG A 376 23.21 -21.50 11.69
C ARG A 376 24.63 -21.42 12.28
N THR A 377 25.39 -20.36 12.00
CA THR A 377 26.74 -20.18 12.56
C THR A 377 26.71 -20.01 14.09
N LYS A 378 25.76 -19.25 14.64
CA LYS A 378 25.56 -19.14 16.10
C LYS A 378 25.22 -20.48 16.73
N PHE A 379 24.38 -21.29 16.09
CA PHE A 379 24.07 -22.64 16.55
C PHE A 379 25.30 -23.55 16.56
N TYR A 380 26.14 -23.51 15.52
CA TYR A 380 27.39 -24.27 15.47
C TYR A 380 28.42 -23.82 16.51
N LEU A 381 28.55 -22.52 16.77
CA LEU A 381 29.45 -21.99 17.79
C LEU A 381 28.99 -22.37 19.20
N GLN A 382 27.69 -22.27 19.48
CA GLN A 382 27.13 -22.64 20.77
C GLN A 382 27.20 -24.14 21.02
N HIS A 383 27.10 -24.97 19.98
CA HIS A 383 27.29 -26.41 20.13
C HIS A 383 28.76 -26.79 20.37
N ARG A 384 29.70 -26.05 19.78
CA ARG A 384 31.16 -26.23 19.95
C ARG A 384 31.69 -25.77 21.32
N GLU A 385 31.01 -24.83 21.99
CA GLU A 385 31.35 -24.44 23.37
C GLU A 385 30.78 -25.41 24.43
N THR A 386 29.80 -26.24 24.07
CA THR A 386 29.17 -27.22 24.97
C THR A 386 29.75 -28.64 24.87
N THR A 387 30.70 -28.87 23.96
CA THR A 387 31.47 -30.11 23.78
C THR A 387 32.93 -29.84 24.06
#